data_AF-G9L4A8-F1
#
_entry.id   AF-G9L4A8-F1
#
_cell.length_a   1.000
_cell.length_b   1.000
_cell.length_c   1.000
_cell.angle_alpha   90.00
_cell.angle_beta   90.00
_cell.angle_gamma   90.00
#
_symmetry.space_group_name_H-M   'P 1'
#
loop_
_entity.id
_entity.type
_entity.pdbx_description
1 polymer ?
#
loop_
_entity_poly.entity_id
_entity_poly.type
_entity_poly.pdbx_seq_one_letter_code
_entity_poly.pdbx_strand_id
1 'polypeptide(L)' 'FILQVPVAVEGHIIHWIESKASFGDECSHQAYLHDQFWSYWNRFGPGLVIYWYGFIQELDCNRERGILLKACFPTDIVTL' A
#
# COMPACT_ATOMS: atom_id res chain seq x y z
N PHE A 1 -0.86 6.00 -7.76
CA PHE A 1 -1.37 7.38 -7.75
C PHE A 1 -0.71 8.15 -6.60
N ILE A 2 -0.08 9.30 -6.87
CA ILE A 2 0.55 10.14 -5.84
C ILE A 2 -0.48 11.14 -5.31
N LEU A 3 -0.56 11.28 -3.99
CA LEU A 3 -1.48 12.21 -3.34
C LEU A 3 -0.88 13.62 -3.29
N GLN A 4 -1.70 14.64 -3.56
CA GLN A 4 -1.27 16.03 -3.43
C GLN A 4 -1.09 16.43 -1.95
N VAL A 5 -1.91 15.86 -1.07
CA VAL A 5 -1.84 16.02 0.38
C VAL A 5 -1.84 14.61 0.98
N PRO A 6 -0.90 14.29 1.89
CA PRO A 6 -0.90 13.01 2.59
C PRO A 6 -2.21 12.83 3.37
N VAL A 7 -2.68 11.58 3.46
CA VAL A 7 -3.89 11.23 4.22
C VAL A 7 -3.57 10.15 5.23
N ALA A 8 -4.32 10.09 6.33
CA ALA A 8 -4.22 9.01 7.29
C ALA A 8 -5.27 7.93 6.99
N VAL A 9 -4.83 6.67 7.06
CA VAL A 9 -5.66 5.46 6.95
C VAL A 9 -5.29 4.55 8.10
N GLU A 10 -6.25 4.15 8.95
CA GLU A 10 -5.99 3.35 10.16
C GLU A 10 -4.82 3.90 11.02
N GLY A 11 -4.74 5.22 11.15
CA GLY A 11 -3.66 5.89 11.90
C GLY A 11 -2.30 5.95 11.19
N HIS A 12 -2.17 5.42 9.97
CA HIS A 12 -0.94 5.47 9.18
C HIS A 12 -1.02 6.55 8.11
N ILE A 13 -0.03 7.43 8.04
CA ILE A 13 0.05 8.47 7.00
C ILE A 13 0.54 7.84 5.71
N ILE A 14 -0.19 8.03 4.62
CA ILE A 14 0.18 7.55 3.27
C ILE A 14 0.31 8.73 2.31
N HIS A 15 1.22 8.59 1.34
CA HIS A 15 1.54 9.60 0.32
C HIS A 15 1.15 9.16 -1.09
N TRP A 16 0.89 7.87 -1.29
CA TRP A 16 0.50 7.30 -2.56
C TRP A 16 -0.37 6.06 -2.36
N ILE A 17 -1.16 5.76 -3.39
CA ILE A 17 -2.03 4.58 -3.46
C ILE A 17 -1.71 3.81 -4.74
N GLU A 18 -1.45 2.52 -4.64
CA GLU A 18 -1.38 1.60 -5.77
C GLU A 18 -2.63 0.72 -5.81
N SER A 19 -3.24 0.58 -7.00
CA SER A 19 -4.44 -0.22 -7.21
C SER A 19 -4.12 -1.43 -8.09
N LYS A 20 -4.24 -2.64 -7.55
CA LYS A 20 -3.96 -3.90 -8.25
C LYS A 20 -5.25 -4.70 -8.43
N ALA A 21 -5.66 -4.91 -9.68
CA ALA A 21 -6.77 -5.79 -10.04
C ALA A 21 -6.32 -7.27 -10.10
N SER A 22 -5.60 -7.72 -9.08
CA SER A 22 -5.06 -9.07 -8.95
C SER A 22 -5.13 -9.56 -7.50
N PHE A 23 -4.97 -10.86 -7.28
CA PHE A 23 -4.71 -11.41 -5.94
C PHE A 23 -3.25 -11.16 -5.57
N GLY A 24 -2.99 -10.78 -4.31
CA GLY A 24 -1.64 -10.64 -3.77
C GLY A 24 -1.11 -11.99 -3.27
N ASP A 25 -0.42 -12.72 -4.14
CA ASP A 25 0.38 -13.89 -3.77
C ASP A 25 1.83 -13.49 -3.44
N GLU A 26 2.59 -14.39 -2.82
CA GLU A 26 3.97 -14.13 -2.39
C GLU A 26 4.89 -13.77 -3.55
N CYS A 27 4.82 -14.49 -4.67
CA CYS A 27 5.73 -14.29 -5.79
C CYS A 27 5.50 -12.91 -6.44
N SER A 28 4.25 -12.60 -6.78
CA SER A 28 3.93 -11.31 -7.39
C SER A 28 4.17 -10.14 -6.44
N HIS A 29 3.83 -10.29 -5.15
CA HIS A 29 4.05 -9.25 -4.15
C HIS A 29 5.53 -8.93 -3.96
N GLN A 30 6.41 -9.95 -3.89
CA GLN A 30 7.86 -9.74 -3.76
C GLN A 30 8.45 -9.03 -4.99
N ALA A 31 7.99 -9.39 -6.19
CA ALA A 31 8.38 -8.68 -7.41
C ALA A 31 7.96 -7.20 -7.35
N TYR A 32 6.72 -6.91 -6.97
CA TYR A 32 6.26 -5.52 -6.83
C TYR A 32 6.98 -4.74 -5.72
N LEU A 33 7.30 -5.39 -4.59
CA LEU A 33 8.09 -4.76 -3.53
C LEU A 33 9.42 -4.27 -4.08
N HIS A 34 10.16 -5.15 -4.75
CA HIS A 34 11.49 -4.87 -5.30
C HIS A 34 11.45 -3.84 -6.44
N ASP A 35 10.55 -4.04 -7.41
CA ASP A 35 10.57 -3.30 -8.66
C ASP A 35 9.79 -1.97 -8.60
N GLN A 36 8.90 -1.81 -7.60
CA GLN A 36 7.97 -0.67 -7.54
C GLN A 36 7.88 -0.06 -6.14
N PHE A 37 7.41 -0.81 -5.14
CA PHE A 37 6.95 -0.23 -3.88
C PHE A 37 8.08 0.40 -3.07
N TRP A 38 9.26 -0.23 -3.00
CA TRP A 38 10.39 0.37 -2.29
C TRP A 38 10.92 1.63 -2.96
N SER A 39 10.89 1.71 -4.29
CA SER A 39 11.27 2.94 -5.00
C SER A 39 10.29 4.07 -4.71
N TYR A 40 8.99 3.77 -4.64
CA TYR A 40 7.97 4.75 -4.27
C TYR A 40 8.13 5.18 -2.82
N TRP A 41 8.34 4.23 -1.92
CA TRP A 41 8.57 4.49 -0.50
C TRP A 41 9.78 5.40 -0.27
N ASN A 42 10.91 5.09 -0.90
CA ASN A 42 12.13 5.89 -0.78
C ASN A 42 11.95 7.34 -1.28
N ARG A 43 11.08 7.56 -2.28
CA ARG A 43 10.93 8.87 -2.92
C ARG A 43 9.80 9.71 -2.35
N PHE A 44 8.70 9.08 -1.93
CA PHE A 44 7.47 9.74 -1.54
C PHE A 44 7.03 9.42 -0.11
N GLY A 45 7.71 8.49 0.57
CA GLY A 45 7.31 8.00 1.89
C GLY A 45 6.28 6.87 1.83
N PRO A 46 5.66 6.54 2.98
CA PRO A 46 4.73 5.42 3.10
C PRO A 46 3.57 5.46 2.10
N GLY A 47 3.06 4.29 1.73
CA GLY A 47 1.96 4.15 0.78
C GLY A 47 1.05 2.98 1.05
N LEU A 48 -0.07 2.98 0.34
CA LEU A 48 -1.11 1.97 0.41
C LEU A 48 -1.17 1.18 -0.90
N VAL A 49 -1.24 -0.13 -0.81
CA VAL A 49 -1.51 -1.03 -1.95
C VAL A 49 -2.86 -1.70 -1.73
N ILE A 50 -3.74 -1.60 -2.73
CA ILE A 50 -5.06 -2.23 -2.71
C ILE A 50 -5.05 -3.42 -3.67
N TYR A 51 -5.18 -4.63 -3.13
CA TYR A 51 -5.39 -5.87 -3.90
C TYR A 51 -6.87 -6.20 -3.95
N TRP A 52 -7.54 -5.91 -5.07
CA TRP A 52 -8.99 -6.01 -5.19
C TRP A 52 -9.55 -7.44 -5.11
N TYR A 53 -8.73 -8.45 -5.36
CA TYR A 53 -9.12 -9.86 -5.21
C TYR A 53 -8.65 -10.47 -3.88
N GLY A 54 -8.13 -9.66 -2.95
CA GLY A 54 -7.54 -10.12 -1.69
C GLY A 54 -6.05 -10.44 -1.80
N PHE A 55 -5.44 -10.81 -0.67
CA PHE A 55 -4.03 -11.15 -0.56
C PHE A 55 -3.77 -12.10 0.62
N ILE A 56 -2.63 -12.77 0.62
CA ILE A 56 -2.17 -13.63 1.72
C ILE A 56 -1.81 -12.75 2.93
N GLN A 57 -2.35 -13.03 4.12
CA GLN A 57 -2.24 -12.15 5.29
C GLN A 57 -0.78 -11.91 5.71
N GLU A 58 0.08 -12.90 5.53
CA GLU A 58 1.51 -12.88 5.83
C GLU A 58 2.29 -11.83 5.01
N LEU A 59 1.71 -11.32 3.91
CA LEU A 59 2.32 -10.26 3.10
C LEU A 59 2.28 -8.89 3.78
N ASP A 60 1.36 -8.64 4.71
CA ASP A 60 1.26 -7.34 5.43
C ASP A 60 2.34 -7.19 6.53
N CYS A 61 3.46 -7.93 6.41
CA CYS A 61 4.59 -7.84 7.32
C CYS A 61 5.41 -6.54 7.17
N ASN A 62 5.21 -5.79 6.09
CA ASN A 62 5.88 -4.51 5.84
C ASN A 62 5.05 -3.29 6.26
N ARG A 63 3.94 -3.49 6.95
CA ARG A 63 3.03 -2.43 7.41
C ARG A 63 3.77 -1.35 8.20
N GLU A 64 4.50 -1.75 9.25
CA GLU A 64 5.29 -0.85 10.10
C GLU A 64 6.47 -0.20 9.36
N ARG A 65 6.87 -0.80 8.23
CA ARG A 65 7.89 -0.25 7.34
C ARG A 65 7.31 0.76 6.34
N GLY A 66 6.00 0.97 6.34
CA GLY A 66 5.30 1.98 5.55
C GLY A 66 4.68 1.47 4.24
N ILE A 67 4.54 0.15 4.07
CA ILE A 67 3.75 -0.43 2.97
C ILE A 67 2.50 -1.07 3.56
N LEU A 68 1.37 -0.38 3.46
CA LEU A 68 0.08 -0.89 3.93
C LEU A 68 -0.62 -1.69 2.84
N LEU A 69 -1.22 -2.82 3.19
CA LEU A 69 -2.06 -3.61 2.29
C LEU A 69 -3.55 -3.53 2.68
N LYS A 70 -4.42 -3.39 1.69
CA LYS A 70 -5.89 -3.47 1.85
C LYS A 70 -6.52 -4.31 0.74
N ALA A 71 -7.64 -4.96 1.05
CA ALA A 71 -8.44 -5.70 0.06
C ALA A 71 -9.57 -4.87 -0.56
N CYS A 72 -9.81 -3.66 -0.04
CA CYS A 72 -10.84 -2.74 -0.50
C CYS A 72 -10.40 -1.29 -0.28
N PHE A 73 -11.12 -0.35 -0.89
CA PHE A 73 -10.86 1.07 -0.66
C PHE A 73 -11.16 1.45 0.80
N PRO A 74 -10.26 2.16 1.50
CA PRO A 74 -10.47 2.51 2.90
C PRO A 74 -11.65 3.46 3.06
N THR A 75 -12.45 3.22 4.09
CA THR A 75 -13.62 4.05 4.44
C THR A 75 -13.29 5.11 5.48
N ASP A 76 -12.15 4.97 6.13
CA ASP A 76 -11.66 5.75 7.27
C ASP A 76 -10.50 6.67 6.86
N ILE A 77 -10.67 7.43 5.77
CA ILE A 77 -9.65 8.39 5.32
C ILE A 77 -9.80 9.69 6.09
N VAL A 78 -8.72 10.11 6.76
CA VAL A 78 -8.63 11.41 7.43
C VAL A 78 -7.63 12.29 6.70
N THR A 79 -8.06 13.47 6.26
CA THR A 79 -7.15 14.51 5.75
C THR A 79 -6.51 15.25 6.92
N LEU A 80 -5.20 15.46 6.84
CA LEU A 80 -4.46 16.29 7.80
C LEU A 80 -4.64 17.78 7.52
#